data_AF-A0A931M478-F1
#
_entry.id   AF-A0A931M478-F1
#
_cell.length_a   1.000
_cell.length_b   1.000
_cell.length_c   1.000
_cell.angle_alpha   90.00
_cell.angle_beta   90.00
_cell.angle_gamma   90.00
#
_symmetry.space_group_name_H-M   'P 1'
#
loop_
_entity.id
_entity.type
_entity.pdbx_description
1 polymer ?
#
loop_
_entity_poly.entity_id
_entity_poly.type
_entity_poly.pdbx_seq_one_letter_code
_entity_poly.pdbx_strand_id
1 'polypeptide(L)'
;MLYKNAVEPTALEILTIISSQQVFDTFALGGGTGIAIRKGHRFSVDLDFFTNQPFDTQAIYKNIISLFTGSELLFEQKQTMMFTVNGIKVDFVLYPFEWLKPFEEEDGLKLISIEDIIPMKLQAVSNRFSKKDFWDIEELLNAFSLEEMITIFKQKFPPIDTGHIIHSLTEFDSADEEDDPVCIVPKSWETVKDNLTKAVKNYTEDFL
;
A
#
# COMPACT_ATOMS: atom_id res chain seq x y z
N MET A 1 -16.43 1.39 -8.33
CA MET A 1 -15.83 1.85 -9.60
C MET A 1 -14.47 2.42 -9.27
N LEU A 2 -13.42 1.95 -9.94
CA LEU A 2 -12.03 2.33 -9.65
C LEU A 2 -11.65 3.70 -10.27
N TYR A 3 -10.83 4.47 -9.55
CA TYR A 3 -10.24 5.74 -9.97
C TYR A 3 -8.95 5.50 -10.78
N LYS A 4 -9.11 5.00 -12.01
CA LYS A 4 -7.97 4.69 -12.90
C LYS A 4 -7.08 5.90 -13.22
N ASN A 5 -7.61 7.11 -13.14
CA ASN A 5 -6.86 8.37 -13.28
C ASN A 5 -5.94 8.69 -12.08
N ALA A 6 -6.07 7.94 -10.99
CA ALA A 6 -5.18 8.03 -9.83
C ALA A 6 -3.92 7.18 -9.94
N VAL A 7 -3.80 6.40 -11.01
CA VAL A 7 -2.64 5.56 -11.28
C VAL A 7 -1.97 6.07 -12.54
N GLU A 8 -0.64 6.08 -12.55
CA GLU A 8 0.13 6.45 -13.73
C GLU A 8 -0.27 5.55 -14.92
N PRO A 9 -0.51 6.11 -16.12
CA PRO A 9 -1.04 5.33 -17.25
C PRO A 9 -0.22 4.09 -17.62
N THR A 10 1.11 4.19 -17.62
CA THR A 10 2.03 3.07 -17.88
C THR A 10 1.92 2.01 -16.78
N ALA A 11 1.85 2.42 -15.51
CA ALA A 11 1.62 1.53 -14.37
C ALA A 11 0.25 0.82 -14.46
N LEU A 12 -0.80 1.53 -14.90
CA LEU A 12 -2.12 0.93 -15.08
C LEU A 12 -2.13 -0.13 -16.21
N GLU A 13 -1.40 0.12 -17.30
CA GLU A 13 -1.22 -0.86 -18.37
C GLU A 13 -0.48 -2.11 -17.87
N ILE A 14 0.64 -1.92 -17.16
CA ILE A 14 1.41 -3.02 -16.55
C ILE A 14 0.53 -3.83 -15.59
N LEU A 15 -0.21 -3.15 -14.70
CA LEU A 15 -1.14 -3.77 -13.75
C LEU A 15 -2.20 -4.62 -14.46
N THR A 16 -2.78 -4.10 -15.55
CA THR A 16 -3.80 -4.81 -16.34
C THR A 16 -3.21 -6.05 -17.00
N ILE A 17 -2.02 -5.95 -17.59
CA ILE A 17 -1.33 -7.09 -18.22
C ILE A 17 -0.98 -8.13 -17.16
N ILE A 18 -0.34 -7.76 -16.05
CA ILE A 18 0.00 -8.69 -14.95
C ILE A 18 -1.25 -9.38 -14.41
N SER A 19 -2.34 -8.65 -14.16
CA SER A 19 -3.58 -9.22 -13.62
C SER A 19 -4.23 -10.25 -14.55
N SER A 20 -3.88 -10.25 -15.84
CA SER A 20 -4.40 -11.20 -16.84
C SER A 20 -3.60 -12.51 -16.97
N GLN A 21 -2.44 -12.63 -16.31
CA GLN A 21 -1.56 -13.80 -16.47
C GLN A 21 -1.68 -14.77 -15.30
N GLN A 22 -1.90 -16.04 -15.62
CA GLN A 22 -2.08 -17.12 -14.65
C GLN A 22 -0.90 -17.26 -13.66
N VAL A 23 0.33 -16.96 -14.09
CA VAL A 23 1.51 -17.03 -13.21
C VAL A 23 1.43 -16.08 -12.00
N PHE A 24 0.63 -15.02 -12.10
CA PHE A 24 0.45 -14.02 -11.05
C PHE A 24 -0.87 -14.21 -10.26
N ASP A 25 -1.60 -15.32 -10.45
CA ASP A 25 -2.93 -15.52 -9.85
C ASP A 25 -2.93 -15.48 -8.32
N THR A 26 -1.81 -15.82 -7.68
CA THR A 26 -1.66 -15.79 -6.22
C THR A 26 -1.30 -14.41 -5.67
N PHE A 27 -1.07 -13.43 -6.54
CA PHE A 27 -0.70 -12.07 -6.17
C PHE A 27 -1.88 -11.12 -6.29
N ALA A 28 -1.88 -10.10 -5.44
CA ALA A 28 -2.83 -8.99 -5.50
C ALA A 28 -2.12 -7.66 -5.28
N LEU A 29 -2.62 -6.60 -5.91
CA LEU A 29 -2.10 -5.24 -5.73
C LEU A 29 -2.46 -4.72 -4.33
N GLY A 30 -1.45 -4.26 -3.60
CA GLY A 30 -1.61 -3.64 -2.28
C GLY A 30 -0.98 -2.25 -2.20
N GLY A 31 -0.54 -1.91 -1.00
CA GLY A 31 0.24 -0.70 -0.75
C GLY A 31 -0.51 0.60 -1.09
N GLY A 32 0.26 1.64 -1.46
CA GLY A 32 -0.30 2.96 -1.74
C GLY A 32 -1.16 2.99 -3.00
N THR A 33 -0.77 2.25 -4.04
CA THR A 33 -1.54 2.19 -5.31
C THR A 33 -2.86 1.47 -5.14
N GLY A 34 -2.92 0.42 -4.31
CA GLY A 34 -4.17 -0.24 -3.94
C GLY A 34 -5.18 0.68 -3.24
N ILE A 35 -4.72 1.72 -2.52
CA ILE A 35 -5.59 2.75 -1.94
C ILE A 35 -5.94 3.79 -3.01
N ALA A 36 -4.94 4.33 -3.70
CA ALA A 36 -5.11 5.38 -4.70
C ALA A 36 -6.13 5.00 -5.78
N ILE A 37 -6.06 3.76 -6.30
CA ILE A 37 -6.99 3.28 -7.33
C ILE A 37 -8.43 3.13 -6.80
N ARG A 38 -8.62 2.92 -5.50
CA ARG A 38 -9.96 2.79 -4.88
C ARG A 38 -10.54 4.10 -4.39
N LYS A 39 -9.70 5.04 -3.96
CA LYS A 39 -10.13 6.28 -3.29
C LYS A 39 -9.92 7.53 -4.15
N GLY A 40 -9.02 7.48 -5.10
CA GLY A 40 -8.71 8.63 -5.95
C GLY A 40 -8.20 9.83 -5.17
N HIS A 41 -7.57 9.62 -4.01
CA HIS A 41 -7.14 10.71 -3.11
C HIS A 41 -5.84 11.36 -3.59
N ARG A 42 -4.89 10.55 -4.08
CA ARG A 42 -3.63 10.99 -4.68
C ARG A 42 -3.24 10.14 -5.88
N PHE A 43 -2.34 10.66 -6.69
CA PHE A 43 -1.68 9.93 -7.76
C PHE A 43 -0.67 8.91 -7.19
N SER A 44 -0.54 7.76 -7.84
CA SER A 44 0.41 6.71 -7.49
C SER A 44 1.06 6.11 -8.74
N VAL A 45 2.34 5.77 -8.62
CA VAL A 45 3.19 5.35 -9.74
C VAL A 45 3.65 3.90 -9.58
N ASP A 46 4.12 3.52 -8.39
CA ASP A 46 4.68 2.20 -8.12
C ASP A 46 3.61 1.10 -8.07
N LEU A 47 3.97 -0.14 -8.38
CA LEU A 47 3.10 -1.31 -8.22
C LEU A 47 3.72 -2.29 -7.22
N ASP A 48 2.99 -2.56 -6.13
CA ASP A 48 3.39 -3.54 -5.13
C ASP A 48 2.40 -4.71 -5.12
N PHE A 49 2.84 -5.87 -5.58
CA PHE A 49 2.07 -7.11 -5.61
C PHE A 49 2.47 -8.01 -4.45
N PHE A 50 1.48 -8.48 -3.68
CA PHE A 50 1.74 -9.36 -2.54
C PHE A 50 1.00 -10.68 -2.65
N THR A 51 1.63 -11.71 -2.10
CA THR A 51 1.06 -13.05 -1.93
C THR A 51 1.40 -13.56 -0.53
N ASN A 52 0.55 -14.40 0.06
CA ASN A 52 0.86 -15.06 1.34
C ASN A 52 1.50 -16.44 1.17
N GLN A 53 1.82 -16.84 -0.06
CA GLN A 53 2.39 -18.14 -0.38
C GLN A 53 3.76 -18.00 -1.06
N PRO A 54 4.74 -18.87 -0.75
CA PRO A 54 5.97 -18.92 -1.52
C PRO A 54 5.69 -19.11 -3.01
N PHE A 55 6.43 -18.39 -3.84
CA PHE A 55 6.32 -18.38 -5.30
C PHE A 55 7.66 -18.70 -5.95
N ASP A 56 7.63 -19.17 -7.20
CA ASP A 56 8.81 -19.45 -8.01
C ASP A 56 9.36 -18.15 -8.62
N THR A 57 10.47 -17.64 -8.05
CA THR A 57 11.09 -16.40 -8.53
C THR A 57 11.58 -16.49 -9.97
N GLN A 58 12.00 -17.68 -10.44
CA GLN A 58 12.41 -17.86 -11.83
C GLN A 58 11.21 -17.80 -12.78
N ALA A 59 10.06 -18.33 -12.36
CA ALA A 59 8.83 -18.22 -13.14
C ALA A 59 8.39 -16.75 -13.26
N ILE A 60 8.42 -15.99 -12.17
CA ILE A 60 8.12 -14.55 -12.16
C ILE A 60 9.08 -13.80 -13.08
N TYR A 61 10.39 -13.99 -12.92
CA TYR A 61 11.40 -13.36 -13.76
C TYR A 61 11.17 -13.60 -15.26
N LYS A 62 11.03 -14.88 -15.66
CA LYS A 62 10.84 -15.24 -17.07
C LYS A 62 9.59 -14.59 -17.67
N ASN A 63 8.50 -14.55 -16.92
CA ASN A 63 7.26 -13.94 -17.41
C ASN A 63 7.39 -12.42 -17.52
N ILE A 64 7.98 -11.74 -16.53
CA ILE A 64 8.19 -10.29 -16.60
C ILE A 64 9.05 -9.91 -17.81
N ILE A 65 10.20 -10.55 -18.00
CA ILE A 65 11.08 -10.27 -19.15
C ILE A 65 10.40 -10.60 -20.49
N SER A 66 9.56 -11.63 -20.53
CA SER A 66 8.81 -12.01 -21.74
C SER A 66 7.67 -11.07 -22.08
N LEU A 67 6.96 -10.55 -21.07
CA LEU A 67 5.81 -9.66 -21.26
C LEU A 67 6.25 -8.23 -21.56
N PHE A 68 7.35 -7.79 -20.95
CA PHE A 68 7.79 -6.41 -20.97
C PHE A 68 9.26 -6.32 -21.38
N THR A 69 9.48 -6.10 -22.68
CA THR A 69 10.83 -5.98 -23.26
C THR A 69 11.59 -4.83 -22.62
N GLY A 70 12.82 -5.08 -22.18
CA GLY A 70 13.67 -4.05 -21.55
C GLY A 70 13.45 -3.88 -20.04
N SER A 71 12.67 -4.77 -19.41
CA SER A 71 12.55 -4.78 -17.95
C SER A 71 13.85 -5.21 -17.28
N GLU A 72 14.15 -4.62 -16.14
CA GLU A 72 15.36 -4.86 -15.37
C GLU A 72 15.01 -5.40 -13.99
N LEU A 73 15.66 -6.49 -13.56
CA LEU A 73 15.59 -6.96 -12.18
C LEU A 73 16.59 -6.15 -11.35
N LEU A 74 16.10 -5.31 -10.44
CA LEU A 74 16.93 -4.49 -9.57
C LEU A 74 17.41 -5.26 -8.33
N PHE A 75 16.54 -6.12 -7.81
CA PHE A 75 16.77 -6.81 -6.55
C PHE A 75 15.98 -8.12 -6.48
N GLU A 76 16.61 -9.18 -6.00
CA GLU A 76 15.95 -10.44 -5.62
C GLU A 76 16.55 -10.95 -4.31
N GLN A 77 15.71 -11.07 -3.27
CA GLN A 77 16.12 -11.70 -2.01
C GLN A 77 14.90 -12.18 -1.23
N LYS A 78 15.00 -13.38 -0.62
CA LYS A 78 14.02 -13.88 0.37
C LYS A 78 12.55 -13.72 -0.09
N GLN A 79 12.21 -14.17 -1.31
CA GLN A 79 10.85 -14.05 -1.86
C GLN A 79 10.37 -12.60 -2.02
N THR A 80 11.30 -11.69 -2.29
CA THR A 80 11.03 -10.33 -2.75
C THR A 80 11.78 -10.12 -4.05
N MET A 81 11.09 -9.64 -5.08
CA MET A 81 11.66 -9.28 -6.37
C MET A 81 11.24 -7.85 -6.72
N MET A 82 12.19 -7.00 -7.10
CA MET A 82 11.92 -5.63 -7.53
C MET A 82 12.40 -5.45 -8.96
N PHE A 83 11.51 -4.98 -9.82
CA PHE A 83 11.78 -4.72 -11.22
C PHE A 83 11.60 -3.23 -11.54
N THR A 84 12.31 -2.77 -12.56
CA THR A 84 11.89 -1.62 -13.36
C THR A 84 11.25 -2.16 -14.64
N VAL A 85 9.99 -1.81 -14.88
CA VAL A 85 9.22 -2.18 -16.07
C VAL A 85 8.75 -0.89 -16.74
N ASN A 86 9.27 -0.57 -17.93
CA ASN A 86 8.98 0.69 -18.63
C ASN A 86 9.19 1.95 -17.76
N GLY A 87 10.19 1.93 -16.87
CA GLY A 87 10.46 3.03 -15.93
C GLY A 87 9.60 3.02 -14.65
N ILE A 88 8.66 2.09 -14.52
CA ILE A 88 7.80 1.91 -13.34
C ILE A 88 8.40 0.85 -12.42
N LYS A 89 8.41 1.14 -11.11
CA LYS A 89 8.81 0.16 -10.11
C LYS A 89 7.70 -0.88 -9.91
N VAL A 90 8.06 -2.16 -10.03
CA VAL A 90 7.14 -3.28 -9.86
C VAL A 90 7.74 -4.30 -8.91
N ASP A 91 7.11 -4.45 -7.75
CA ASP A 91 7.57 -5.33 -6.67
C ASP A 91 6.64 -6.55 -6.54
N PHE A 92 7.24 -7.73 -6.38
CA PHE A 92 6.56 -8.98 -6.02
C PHE A 92 7.07 -9.44 -4.66
N VAL A 93 6.19 -9.51 -3.67
CA VAL A 93 6.57 -9.69 -2.27
C VAL A 93 5.79 -10.82 -1.62
N LEU A 94 6.51 -11.77 -1.01
CA LEU A 94 5.90 -12.69 -0.06
C LEU A 94 5.60 -11.93 1.22
N TYR A 95 4.33 -11.88 1.55
CA TYR A 95 3.79 -11.33 2.78
C TYR A 95 3.14 -12.48 3.56
N PRO A 96 3.92 -13.21 4.38
CA PRO A 96 3.56 -14.54 4.90
C PRO A 96 2.61 -14.46 6.10
N PHE A 97 1.52 -13.69 5.95
CA PHE A 97 0.45 -13.53 6.92
C PHE A 97 -0.86 -13.94 6.28
N GLU A 98 -1.75 -14.54 7.06
CA GLU A 98 -3.10 -14.84 6.58
C GLU A 98 -3.83 -13.54 6.21
N TRP A 99 -4.59 -13.60 5.12
CA TRP A 99 -5.45 -12.50 4.71
C TRP A 99 -6.70 -12.47 5.60
N LEU A 100 -7.05 -11.30 6.13
CA LEU A 100 -8.26 -11.10 6.91
C LEU A 100 -9.51 -11.23 6.04
N LYS A 101 -9.40 -10.87 4.76
CA LYS A 101 -10.45 -10.94 3.75
C LYS A 101 -9.92 -11.56 2.45
N PRO A 102 -10.77 -12.17 1.61
CA PRO A 102 -10.36 -12.54 0.25
C PRO A 102 -9.91 -11.31 -0.54
N PHE A 103 -9.13 -11.54 -1.59
CA PHE A 103 -8.83 -10.49 -2.56
C PHE A 103 -10.11 -9.98 -3.22
N GLU A 104 -10.16 -8.67 -3.44
CA GLU A 104 -11.23 -8.03 -4.17
C GLU A 104 -10.92 -8.07 -5.66
N GLU A 105 -11.93 -8.41 -6.47
CA GLU A 105 -11.84 -8.39 -7.93
C GLU A 105 -12.77 -7.32 -8.49
N GLU A 106 -12.20 -6.28 -9.09
CA GLU A 106 -12.95 -5.19 -9.72
C GLU A 106 -12.27 -4.79 -11.03
N ASP A 107 -13.05 -4.63 -12.10
CA ASP A 107 -12.55 -4.30 -13.45
C ASP A 107 -11.45 -5.25 -13.98
N GLY A 108 -11.45 -6.51 -13.54
CA GLY A 108 -10.43 -7.50 -13.91
C GLY A 108 -9.09 -7.32 -13.17
N LEU A 109 -9.05 -6.45 -12.15
CA LEU A 109 -7.90 -6.25 -11.28
C LEU A 109 -8.11 -6.98 -9.96
N LYS A 110 -7.03 -7.59 -9.46
CA LYS A 110 -7.01 -8.29 -8.17
C LYS A 110 -6.32 -7.43 -7.13
N LEU A 111 -7.06 -7.05 -6.09
CA LEU A 111 -6.65 -6.06 -5.12
C LEU A 111 -6.73 -6.61 -3.69
N ILE A 112 -5.74 -6.32 -2.86
CA ILE A 112 -5.76 -6.66 -1.42
C ILE A 112 -6.85 -5.82 -0.75
N SER A 113 -7.67 -6.44 0.11
CA SER A 113 -8.74 -5.74 0.83
C SER A 113 -8.21 -4.52 1.59
N ILE A 114 -9.06 -3.51 1.80
CA ILE A 114 -8.63 -2.33 2.58
C ILE A 114 -8.26 -2.73 4.01
N GLU A 115 -8.99 -3.66 4.62
CA GLU A 115 -8.71 -4.22 5.95
C GLU A 115 -7.33 -4.88 6.02
N ASP A 116 -6.88 -5.50 4.94
CA ASP A 116 -5.54 -6.09 4.86
C ASP A 116 -4.44 -5.06 4.53
N ILE A 117 -4.78 -3.92 3.89
CA ILE A 117 -3.87 -2.80 3.59
C ILE A 117 -3.62 -1.91 4.81
N ILE A 118 -4.63 -1.66 5.65
CA ILE A 118 -4.51 -0.87 6.90
C ILE A 118 -3.27 -1.28 7.72
N PRO A 119 -3.09 -2.56 8.09
CA PRO A 119 -1.93 -2.98 8.86
C PRO A 119 -0.59 -2.76 8.14
N MET A 120 -0.58 -2.93 6.81
CA MET A 120 0.62 -2.66 6.00
C MET A 120 0.99 -1.19 6.04
N LYS A 121 0.00 -0.28 6.02
CA LYS A 121 0.22 1.16 6.07
C LYS A 121 0.64 1.65 7.45
N LEU A 122 0.04 1.10 8.51
CA LEU A 122 0.45 1.37 9.88
C LEU A 122 1.91 0.94 10.13
N GLN A 123 2.34 -0.20 9.57
CA GLN A 123 3.75 -0.59 9.57
C GLN A 123 4.64 0.33 8.72
N ALA A 124 4.17 0.76 7.55
CA ALA A 124 4.96 1.60 6.66
C ALA A 124 5.26 2.97 7.29
N VAL A 125 4.24 3.64 7.82
CA VAL A 125 4.39 4.96 8.46
C VAL A 125 5.29 4.87 9.68
N SER A 126 5.18 3.83 10.51
CA SER A 126 5.99 3.67 11.73
C SER A 126 7.45 3.28 11.50
N ASN A 127 7.81 2.92 10.26
CA ASN A 127 9.16 2.49 9.89
C ASN A 127 9.87 3.50 8.98
N ARG A 128 9.13 4.14 8.07
CA ARG A 128 9.70 4.97 6.99
C ARG A 128 9.43 6.45 7.18
N PHE A 129 8.34 6.81 7.86
CA PHE A 129 7.90 8.19 8.06
C PHE A 129 7.80 9.01 6.75
N SER A 130 7.49 8.37 5.63
CA SER A 130 7.31 9.07 4.35
C SER A 130 5.98 9.80 4.31
N LYS A 131 5.96 11.01 3.75
CA LYS A 131 4.78 11.88 3.66
C LYS A 131 3.59 11.14 3.04
N LYS A 132 3.81 10.39 1.95
CA LYS A 132 2.72 9.65 1.27
C LYS A 132 2.05 8.59 2.16
N ASP A 133 2.75 8.01 3.14
CA ASP A 133 2.16 7.04 4.06
C ASP A 133 1.22 7.73 5.06
N PHE A 134 1.53 8.94 5.52
CA PHE A 134 0.61 9.75 6.33
C PHE A 134 -0.66 10.14 5.58
N TRP A 135 -0.52 10.54 4.31
CA TRP A 135 -1.66 10.83 3.43
C TRP A 135 -2.54 9.60 3.20
N ASP A 136 -1.94 8.42 3.07
CA ASP A 136 -2.68 7.18 2.92
C ASP A 136 -3.43 6.80 4.22
N ILE A 137 -2.82 6.97 5.40
CA ILE A 137 -3.51 6.75 6.68
C ILE A 137 -4.66 7.74 6.86
N GLU A 138 -4.44 9.02 6.55
CA GLU A 138 -5.48 10.04 6.69
C GLU A 138 -6.66 9.79 5.75
N GLU A 139 -6.42 9.29 4.53
CA GLU A 139 -7.52 8.87 3.65
C GLU A 139 -8.30 7.69 4.23
N LEU A 140 -7.61 6.73 4.85
CA LEU A 140 -8.26 5.59 5.51
C LEU A 140 -9.13 6.03 6.70
N LEU A 141 -8.75 7.11 7.40
CA LEU A 141 -9.54 7.68 8.50
C LEU A 141 -10.92 8.21 8.08
N ASN A 142 -11.17 8.42 6.78
CA ASN A 142 -12.50 8.77 6.27
C ASN A 142 -13.52 7.62 6.41
N ALA A 143 -13.04 6.37 6.55
CA ALA A 143 -13.88 5.17 6.60
C ALA A 143 -13.66 4.31 7.85
N PHE A 144 -12.52 4.47 8.54
CA PHE A 144 -12.16 3.69 9.73
C PHE A 144 -11.70 4.64 10.84
N SER A 145 -12.18 4.44 12.07
CA SER A 145 -11.59 5.11 13.23
C SER A 145 -10.18 4.58 13.49
N LEU A 146 -9.35 5.34 14.20
CA LEU A 146 -8.03 4.86 14.60
C LEU A 146 -8.14 3.60 15.48
N GLU A 147 -9.16 3.50 16.33
CA GLU A 147 -9.43 2.31 17.14
C GLU A 147 -9.70 1.07 16.27
N GLU A 148 -10.51 1.21 15.23
CA GLU A 148 -10.80 0.14 14.27
C GLU A 148 -9.53 -0.28 13.53
N MET A 149 -8.73 0.68 13.07
CA MET A 149 -7.47 0.40 12.38
C MET A 149 -6.47 -0.35 13.27
N ILE A 150 -6.33 0.06 14.55
CA ILE A 150 -5.46 -0.63 15.52
C ILE A 150 -6.02 -2.02 15.89
N THR A 151 -7.33 -2.17 15.96
CA THR A 151 -7.97 -3.48 16.20
C THR A 151 -7.68 -4.43 15.03
N ILE A 152 -7.85 -3.98 13.79
CA ILE A 152 -7.50 -4.74 12.58
C ILE A 152 -6.02 -5.11 12.58
N PHE A 153 -5.14 -4.18 12.97
CA PHE A 153 -3.71 -4.43 13.09
C PHE A 153 -3.40 -5.59 14.05
N LYS A 154 -4.00 -5.55 15.25
CA LYS A 154 -3.82 -6.57 16.30
C LYS A 154 -4.45 -7.92 15.96
N GLN A 155 -5.42 -7.95 15.05
CA GLN A 155 -5.96 -9.21 14.53
C GLN A 155 -4.97 -9.88 13.56
N LYS A 156 -4.29 -9.08 12.73
CA LYS A 156 -3.39 -9.58 11.69
C LYS A 156 -2.04 -10.03 12.22
N PHE A 157 -1.47 -9.25 13.12
CA PHE A 157 -0.20 -9.57 13.75
C PHE A 157 -0.45 -10.09 15.17
N PRO A 158 0.38 -11.02 15.68
CA PRO A 158 0.32 -11.40 17.09
C PRO A 158 0.28 -10.16 17.99
N PRO A 159 -0.38 -10.21 19.16
CA PRO A 159 -0.57 -9.03 20.00
C PRO A 159 0.78 -8.43 20.40
N ILE A 160 1.19 -7.40 19.67
CA ILE A 160 2.35 -6.56 19.94
C ILE A 160 1.87 -5.24 20.53
N ASP A 161 2.75 -4.60 21.28
CA ASP A 161 2.52 -3.23 21.71
C ASP A 161 2.42 -2.31 20.47
N THR A 162 1.28 -1.63 20.35
CA THR A 162 1.00 -0.70 19.26
C THR A 162 1.35 0.74 19.62
N GLY A 163 1.89 1.00 20.82
CA GLY A 163 2.26 2.33 21.28
C GLY A 163 3.19 3.07 20.33
N HIS A 164 4.23 2.38 19.82
CA HIS A 164 5.15 2.94 18.81
C HIS A 164 4.41 3.37 17.54
N ILE A 165 3.51 2.53 17.02
CA ILE A 165 2.74 2.82 15.80
C ILE A 165 1.87 4.05 16.00
N ILE A 166 1.16 4.13 17.14
CA ILE A 166 0.28 5.26 17.46
C ILE A 166 1.10 6.55 17.59
N HIS A 167 2.26 6.49 18.24
CA HIS A 167 3.16 7.63 18.38
C HIS A 167 3.64 8.14 17.02
N SER A 168 4.08 7.22 16.15
CA SER A 168 4.60 7.55 14.81
C SER A 168 3.59 8.25 13.91
N LEU A 169 2.27 8.11 14.16
CA LEU A 169 1.23 8.85 13.41
C LEU A 169 1.27 10.37 13.64
N THR A 170 2.04 10.84 14.62
CA THR A 170 2.26 12.27 14.92
C THR A 170 3.71 12.71 14.79
N GLU A 171 4.59 11.86 14.27
CA GLU A 171 6.00 12.16 14.03
C GLU A 171 6.21 12.63 12.59
N PHE A 172 6.10 13.93 12.36
CA PHE A 172 6.11 14.49 11.00
C PHE A 172 7.47 14.96 10.51
N ASP A 173 8.50 15.02 11.37
CA ASP A 173 9.79 15.66 11.05
C ASP A 173 10.42 15.17 9.73
N SER A 174 10.47 13.85 9.53
CA SER A 174 11.02 13.30 8.27
C SER A 174 10.11 13.57 7.07
N ALA A 175 8.79 13.53 7.28
CA ALA A 175 7.81 13.80 6.24
C ALA A 175 7.80 15.28 5.83
N ASP A 176 8.01 16.22 6.76
CA ASP A 176 8.00 17.66 6.48
C ASP A 176 9.06 18.05 5.42
N GLU A 177 10.14 17.28 5.29
CA GLU A 177 11.21 17.47 4.31
C GLU A 177 10.92 16.87 2.91
N GLU A 178 9.87 16.07 2.77
CA GLU A 178 9.47 15.49 1.47
C GLU A 178 8.54 16.43 0.69
N ASP A 179 8.55 16.34 -0.64
CA ASP A 179 7.54 17.01 -1.46
C ASP A 179 6.13 16.45 -1.19
N ASP A 180 5.11 17.30 -1.30
CA ASP A 180 3.71 16.86 -1.19
C ASP A 180 3.37 15.87 -2.32
N PRO A 181 2.60 14.79 -2.04
CA PRO A 181 2.13 13.92 -3.10
C PRO A 181 1.23 14.69 -4.06
N VAL A 182 1.17 14.23 -5.32
CA VAL A 182 0.26 14.81 -6.31
C VAL A 182 -1.17 14.43 -5.94
N CYS A 183 -1.87 15.33 -5.28
CA CYS A 183 -3.23 15.10 -4.78
C CYS A 183 -4.26 15.33 -5.88
N ILE A 184 -5.26 14.46 -5.94
CA ILE A 184 -6.40 14.59 -6.84
C ILE A 184 -7.54 15.33 -6.13
N VAL A 185 -7.70 15.07 -4.83
CA VAL A 185 -8.58 15.83 -3.96
C VAL A 185 -7.80 16.97 -3.31
N PRO A 186 -8.22 18.24 -3.43
CA PRO A 186 -7.52 19.35 -2.82
C PRO A 186 -7.48 19.23 -1.30
N LYS A 187 -6.28 19.07 -0.75
CA LYS A 187 -6.01 19.03 0.70
C LYS A 187 -4.60 19.58 0.93
N SER A 188 -4.36 20.20 2.08
CA SER A 188 -3.03 20.66 2.47
C SER A 188 -2.36 19.67 3.41
N TRP A 189 -1.04 19.63 3.41
CA TRP A 189 -0.27 18.84 4.37
C TRP A 189 -0.61 19.18 5.84
N GLU A 190 -0.82 20.47 6.15
CA GLU A 190 -1.26 20.89 7.49
C GLU A 190 -2.62 20.30 7.89
N THR A 191 -3.56 20.17 6.94
CA THR A 191 -4.85 19.52 7.22
C THR A 191 -4.66 18.03 7.55
N VAL A 192 -3.74 17.36 6.86
CA VAL A 192 -3.42 15.95 7.12
C VAL A 192 -2.84 15.79 8.53
N LYS A 193 -1.86 16.62 8.90
CA LYS A 193 -1.27 16.64 10.26
C LYS A 193 -2.35 16.87 11.32
N ASP A 194 -3.18 17.89 11.15
CA ASP A 194 -4.28 18.20 12.07
C ASP A 194 -5.24 17.02 12.26
N ASN A 195 -5.62 16.35 11.17
CA ASN A 195 -6.55 15.23 11.22
C ASN A 195 -5.94 14.03 11.94
N LEU A 196 -4.68 13.71 11.66
CA LEU A 196 -3.96 12.62 12.32
C LEU A 196 -3.75 12.90 13.81
N THR A 197 -3.33 14.12 14.17
CA THR A 197 -3.19 14.51 15.58
C THR A 197 -4.51 14.44 16.34
N LYS A 198 -5.62 14.87 15.73
CA LYS A 198 -6.96 14.71 16.32
C LYS A 198 -7.34 13.25 16.50
N ALA A 199 -7.09 12.40 15.50
CA ALA A 199 -7.38 10.97 15.58
C ALA A 199 -6.60 10.28 16.69
N VAL A 200 -5.29 10.56 16.82
CA VAL A 200 -4.45 10.04 17.90
C VAL A 200 -4.92 10.55 19.26
N LYS A 201 -5.19 11.85 19.40
CA LYS A 201 -5.69 12.43 20.65
C LYS A 201 -6.98 11.75 21.10
N ASN A 202 -7.98 11.65 20.22
CA ASN A 202 -9.26 11.02 20.52
C ASN A 202 -9.06 9.57 20.98
N TYR A 203 -8.24 8.80 20.24
CA TYR A 203 -7.92 7.43 20.61
C TYR A 203 -7.28 7.34 22.00
N THR A 204 -6.36 8.24 22.35
CA THR A 204 -5.66 8.19 23.65
C THR A 204 -6.51 8.64 24.83
N GLU A 205 -7.50 9.54 24.61
CA GLU A 205 -8.40 10.00 25.66
C GLU A 205 -9.30 8.87 26.19
N ASP A 206 -9.62 7.88 25.37
CA ASP A 206 -10.41 6.71 25.77
C ASP A 206 -9.67 5.76 26.75
N PHE A 207 -8.35 5.95 26.93
CA PHE A 207 -7.51 5.17 27.85
C PHE A 207 -7.06 5.95 29.11
N LEU A 208 -7.52 7.19 29.29
CA LEU A 208 -7.27 8.05 30.45
C LEU A 208 -8.48 8.08 31.41
#